data_AF-A0A419J1P0-F1
#
_entry.id   AF-A0A419J1P0-F1
#
_cell.length_a   1.000
_cell.length_b   1.000
_cell.length_c   1.000
_cell.angle_alpha   90.00
_cell.angle_beta   90.00
_cell.angle_gamma   90.00
#
_symmetry.space_group_name_H-M   'P 1'
#
loop_
_entity.id
_entity.type
_entity.pdbx_description
1 polymer ?
#
loop_
_entity_poly.entity_id
_entity_poly.type
_entity_poly.pdbx_seq_one_letter_code
_entity_poly.pdbx_strand_id
1 'polypeptide(L)'
;MKKIFFLLSLIVIICLGCTDKGIKPSADSLSATDAFNIIDIIKTAYEEKDRATLHNHMVTMLAEDTMKGLLFEKAGLTITPRMVTITEDSLKVNIIWSGSWSLMKDRKLENRGVADLVFHKETMKLTYIYGDNPFTVPSEKSRSNSFPVMEH
;
A
#
# COMPACT_ATOMS: atom_id res chain seq x y z
N MET A 1 47.37 27.34 26.52
CA MET A 1 46.64 27.61 25.26
C MET A 1 46.75 26.48 24.20
N LYS A 2 47.79 25.62 24.23
CA LYS A 2 47.99 24.53 23.25
C LYS A 2 46.99 23.35 23.34
N LYS A 3 46.45 23.09 24.54
CA LYS A 3 45.49 21.99 24.81
C LYS A 3 44.06 22.28 24.31
N ILE A 4 43.67 23.56 24.24
CA ILE A 4 42.35 23.99 23.75
C ILE A 4 42.26 23.82 22.22
N PHE A 5 43.34 24.11 21.50
CA PHE A 5 43.41 23.90 20.05
C PHE A 5 43.28 22.42 19.67
N PHE A 6 43.84 21.52 20.48
CA PHE A 6 43.73 20.08 20.28
C PHE A 6 42.31 19.55 20.54
N LEU A 7 41.60 20.13 21.51
CA LEU A 7 40.20 19.77 21.79
C LEU A 7 39.26 20.26 20.69
N LEU A 8 39.53 21.45 20.13
CA LEU A 8 38.72 22.02 19.05
C LEU A 8 38.87 21.24 17.73
N SER A 9 40.08 20.75 17.40
CA SER A 9 40.26 19.97 16.17
C SER A 9 39.65 18.58 16.23
N LEU A 10 39.52 17.98 17.43
CA LEU A 10 38.87 16.68 17.60
C LEU A 10 37.35 16.75 17.36
N ILE A 11 36.71 17.86 17.72
CA ILE A 11 35.27 18.10 17.49
C ILE A 11 34.97 18.30 15.99
N VAL A 12 35.85 18.97 15.25
CA VAL A 12 35.67 19.20 13.80
C VAL A 12 35.73 17.89 12.99
N ILE A 13 36.54 16.91 13.42
CA ILE A 13 36.65 15.61 12.73
C ILE A 13 35.38 14.77 12.91
N ILE A 14 34.68 14.88 14.05
CA ILE A 14 33.43 14.15 14.30
C ILE A 14 32.28 14.71 13.47
N CYS A 15 32.27 16.03 13.19
CA CYS A 15 31.24 16.67 12.36
C CYS A 15 31.40 16.41 10.85
N LEU A 16 32.56 15.96 10.39
CA LEU A 16 32.81 15.61 8.97
C LEU A 16 32.46 14.14 8.64
N GLY A 17 31.94 13.39 9.61
CA GLY A 17 31.58 11.98 9.48
C GLY A 17 30.25 11.66 8.78
N CYS A 18 29.48 12.67 8.34
CA CYS A 18 28.34 12.44 7.44
C CYS A 18 28.85 12.22 6.01
N THR A 19 29.49 11.07 5.80
CA THR A 19 29.61 10.53 4.45
C THR A 19 28.23 9.99 4.08
N ASP A 20 27.53 10.71 3.21
CA ASP A 20 26.39 10.18 2.47
C ASP A 20 26.93 9.04 1.58
N LYS A 21 27.11 7.87 2.20
CA LYS A 21 27.54 6.67 1.50
C LYS A 21 26.38 6.34 0.60
N GLY A 22 26.50 6.66 -0.68
CA GLY A 22 25.55 6.32 -1.74
C GLY A 22 25.39 4.82 -1.85
N ILE A 23 24.67 4.22 -0.89
CA ILE A 23 24.27 2.82 -0.90
C ILE A 23 23.19 2.74 -1.96
N LYS A 24 23.59 2.28 -3.16
CA LYS A 24 22.66 1.96 -4.23
C LYS A 24 21.64 0.95 -3.68
N PRO A 25 20.33 1.22 -3.77
CA PRO A 25 19.31 0.28 -3.30
C PRO A 25 19.44 -1.05 -4.06
N SER A 26 19.18 -2.15 -3.36
CA SER A 26 19.13 -3.47 -3.98
C SER A 26 17.98 -3.55 -5.00
N ALA A 27 18.08 -4.47 -5.96
CA ALA A 27 17.00 -4.72 -6.92
C ALA A 27 15.67 -5.06 -6.20
N ASP A 28 15.74 -5.78 -5.09
CA ASP A 28 14.60 -6.13 -4.25
C ASP A 28 13.98 -4.89 -3.59
N SER A 29 14.82 -3.97 -3.08
CA SER A 29 14.36 -2.72 -2.48
C SER A 29 13.68 -1.81 -3.51
N LEU A 30 14.19 -1.78 -4.75
CA LEU A 30 13.57 -1.03 -5.84
C LEU A 30 12.22 -1.64 -6.21
N SER A 31 12.17 -2.96 -6.38
CA SER A 31 10.93 -3.68 -6.72
C SER A 31 9.83 -3.49 -5.66
N ALA A 32 10.21 -3.51 -4.37
CA ALA A 32 9.28 -3.22 -3.28
C ALA A 32 8.75 -1.78 -3.34
N THR A 33 9.62 -0.81 -3.64
CA THR A 33 9.24 0.60 -3.79
C THR A 33 8.28 0.80 -4.95
N ASP A 34 8.56 0.17 -6.10
CA ASP A 34 7.69 0.22 -7.27
C ASP A 34 6.31 -0.37 -6.98
N ALA A 35 6.26 -1.49 -6.25
CA ALA A 35 5.00 -2.09 -5.81
C ALA A 35 4.21 -1.13 -4.90
N PHE A 36 4.86 -0.45 -3.96
CA PHE A 36 4.19 0.54 -3.09
C PHE A 36 3.63 1.72 -3.87
N ASN A 37 4.39 2.23 -4.85
CA ASN A 37 3.92 3.30 -5.73
C ASN A 37 2.71 2.86 -6.55
N ILE A 38 2.72 1.64 -7.09
CA ILE A 38 1.59 1.10 -7.87
C ILE A 38 0.37 0.87 -6.98
N ILE A 39 0.55 0.45 -5.72
CA ILE A 39 -0.56 0.35 -4.76
C ILE A 39 -1.23 1.71 -4.55
N ASP A 40 -0.45 2.79 -4.39
CA ASP A 40 -1.02 4.13 -4.20
C ASP A 40 -1.68 4.68 -5.48
N ILE A 41 -1.12 4.39 -6.66
CA ILE A 41 -1.74 4.71 -7.95
C ILE A 41 -3.09 3.99 -8.09
N ILE A 42 -3.14 2.69 -7.81
CA ILE A 42 -4.36 1.89 -7.85
C ILE A 42 -5.39 2.41 -6.84
N LYS A 43 -4.96 2.72 -5.61
CA LYS A 43 -5.82 3.27 -4.55
C LYS A 43 -6.46 4.58 -4.99
N THR A 44 -5.66 5.51 -5.51
CA THR A 44 -6.12 6.80 -6.00
C THR A 44 -7.08 6.62 -7.19
N ALA A 45 -6.72 5.77 -8.14
CA ALA A 45 -7.58 5.45 -9.28
C ALA A 45 -8.92 4.84 -8.86
N TYR A 46 -8.95 4.01 -7.81
CA TYR A 46 -10.19 3.48 -7.25
C TYR A 46 -11.03 4.60 -6.64
N GLU A 47 -10.45 5.44 -5.78
CA GLU A 47 -11.15 6.55 -5.11
C GLU A 47 -11.71 7.59 -6.09
N GLU A 48 -10.96 7.88 -7.15
CA GLU A 48 -11.32 8.82 -8.23
C GLU A 48 -12.15 8.17 -9.34
N LYS A 49 -12.33 6.84 -9.29
CA LYS A 49 -12.98 6.02 -10.32
C LYS A 49 -12.33 6.12 -11.71
N ASP A 50 -11.01 6.29 -11.76
CA ASP A 50 -10.22 6.28 -12.99
C ASP A 50 -10.08 4.84 -13.53
N ARG A 51 -11.01 4.49 -14.41
CA ARG A 51 -11.09 3.19 -15.09
C ARG A 51 -9.86 2.88 -15.94
N ALA A 52 -9.26 3.89 -16.57
CA ALA A 52 -8.12 3.69 -17.44
C ALA A 52 -6.88 3.30 -16.63
N THR A 53 -6.64 4.00 -15.53
CA THR A 53 -5.52 3.69 -14.63
C THR A 53 -5.69 2.31 -13.96
N LEU A 54 -6.91 1.94 -13.56
CA LEU A 54 -7.19 0.59 -13.06
C LEU A 54 -6.84 -0.50 -14.09
N HIS A 55 -7.20 -0.34 -15.37
CA HIS A 55 -6.83 -1.27 -16.44
C HIS A 55 -5.32 -1.35 -16.70
N ASN A 56 -4.62 -0.23 -16.58
CA ASN A 56 -3.19 -0.17 -16.85
C ASN A 56 -2.39 -0.93 -15.77
N HIS A 57 -2.84 -0.87 -14.51
CA HIS A 57 -2.10 -1.43 -13.37
C HIS A 57 -2.65 -2.75 -12.83
N MET A 58 -3.79 -3.24 -13.32
CA MET A 58 -4.33 -4.56 -12.97
C MET A 58 -4.42 -5.46 -14.21
N VAL A 59 -4.50 -6.77 -13.98
CA VAL A 59 -4.94 -7.70 -15.03
C VAL A 59 -6.42 -7.44 -15.37
N THR A 60 -6.79 -7.62 -16.64
CA THR A 60 -8.10 -7.22 -17.18
C THR A 60 -9.28 -7.72 -16.33
N MET A 61 -9.27 -9.00 -15.93
CA MET A 61 -10.37 -9.57 -15.14
C MET A 61 -10.55 -8.87 -13.79
N LEU A 62 -9.44 -8.60 -13.08
CA LEU A 62 -9.46 -7.92 -11.78
C LEU A 62 -9.87 -6.45 -11.91
N ALA A 63 -9.40 -5.78 -12.98
CA ALA A 63 -9.81 -4.41 -13.30
C ALA A 63 -11.33 -4.34 -13.53
N GLU A 64 -11.88 -5.21 -14.36
CA GLU A 64 -13.30 -5.26 -14.68
C GLU A 64 -14.16 -5.51 -13.45
N ASP A 65 -13.78 -6.46 -12.61
CA ASP A 65 -14.52 -6.76 -11.38
C ASP A 65 -14.47 -5.60 -10.37
N THR A 66 -13.31 -4.96 -10.23
CA THR A 66 -13.17 -3.74 -9.40
C THR A 66 -14.05 -2.61 -9.94
N MET A 67 -14.05 -2.41 -11.25
CA MET A 67 -14.79 -1.34 -11.92
C MET A 67 -16.32 -1.49 -11.84
N LYS A 68 -16.84 -2.73 -11.78
CA LYS A 68 -18.26 -3.00 -11.52
C LYS A 68 -18.70 -2.52 -10.14
N GLY A 69 -17.78 -2.48 -9.17
CA GLY A 69 -18.01 -2.06 -7.80
C GLY A 69 -18.00 -0.55 -7.56
N LEU A 70 -17.70 0.28 -8.57
CA LEU A 70 -17.52 1.75 -8.43
C LEU A 70 -18.86 2.54 -8.33
N LEU A 71 -19.79 2.04 -7.51
CA LEU A 71 -21.16 2.57 -7.34
C LEU A 71 -21.32 3.52 -6.14
N PHE A 72 -20.22 3.85 -5.44
CA PHE A 72 -20.20 4.83 -4.34
C PHE A 72 -20.16 6.27 -4.87
N GLU A 73 -20.51 7.27 -4.07
CA GLU A 73 -20.30 8.69 -4.40
C GLU A 73 -18.87 9.11 -4.13
N LYS A 74 -18.34 8.73 -2.95
CA LYS A 74 -16.96 8.97 -2.54
C LYS A 74 -16.43 7.76 -1.78
N ALA A 75 -15.15 7.46 -1.98
CA ALA A 75 -14.43 6.49 -1.17
C ALA A 75 -13.17 7.14 -0.57
N GLY A 76 -12.69 6.56 0.52
CA GLY A 76 -11.38 6.86 1.09
C GLY A 76 -10.80 5.59 1.69
N LEU A 77 -9.63 5.17 1.19
CA LEU A 77 -8.87 4.00 1.58
C LEU A 77 -7.56 4.44 2.24
N THR A 78 -7.19 3.73 3.29
CA THR A 78 -5.84 3.76 3.87
C THR A 78 -5.26 2.37 3.71
N ILE A 79 -4.12 2.26 3.04
CA ILE A 79 -3.41 1.00 2.82
C ILE A 79 -2.03 1.12 3.46
N THR A 80 -1.69 0.17 4.32
CA THR A 80 -0.40 0.12 5.02
C THR A 80 0.32 -1.18 4.67
N PRO A 81 1.36 -1.13 3.82
CA PRO A 81 2.21 -2.28 3.57
C PRO A 81 2.91 -2.75 4.85
N ARG A 82 2.99 -4.07 5.05
CA ARG A 82 3.63 -4.70 6.21
C ARG A 82 4.84 -5.53 5.84
N MET A 83 4.70 -6.34 4.79
CA MET A 83 5.75 -7.27 4.38
C MET A 83 5.72 -7.43 2.87
N VAL A 84 6.92 -7.54 2.28
CA VAL A 84 7.09 -7.87 0.87
C VAL A 84 7.77 -9.22 0.76
N THR A 85 7.19 -10.11 -0.02
CA THR A 85 7.78 -11.40 -0.37
C THR A 85 8.03 -11.41 -1.87
N ILE A 86 9.28 -11.59 -2.26
CA ILE A 86 9.70 -11.63 -3.67
C ILE A 86 10.04 -13.07 -4.02
N THR A 87 9.51 -13.53 -5.14
CA THR A 87 9.81 -14.83 -5.72
C THR A 87 10.41 -14.64 -7.12
N GLU A 88 10.59 -15.72 -7.86
CA GLU A 88 11.13 -15.65 -9.22
C GLU A 88 10.19 -14.87 -10.15
N ASP A 89 8.88 -15.10 -10.06
CA ASP A 89 7.86 -14.61 -10.99
C ASP A 89 6.92 -13.54 -10.41
N SER A 90 6.84 -13.45 -9.08
CA SER A 90 5.86 -12.60 -8.41
C SER A 90 6.42 -11.84 -7.21
N LEU A 91 5.81 -10.69 -6.96
CA LEU A 91 6.02 -9.88 -5.78
C LEU A 91 4.71 -9.79 -5.02
N LYS A 92 4.72 -10.23 -3.76
CA LYS A 92 3.55 -10.21 -2.87
C LYS A 92 3.74 -9.14 -1.81
N VAL A 93 2.76 -8.25 -1.67
CA VAL A 93 2.72 -7.24 -0.60
C VAL A 93 1.58 -7.56 0.35
N ASN A 94 1.93 -7.95 1.58
CA ASN A 94 0.95 -8.03 2.65
C ASN A 94 0.58 -6.62 3.11
N ILE A 95 -0.72 -6.33 3.18
CA ILE A 95 -1.26 -5.03 3.56
C ILE A 95 -2.29 -5.18 4.69
N ILE A 96 -2.33 -4.16 5.55
CA ILE A 96 -3.51 -3.87 6.38
C ILE A 96 -4.19 -2.66 5.77
N TRP A 97 -5.51 -2.67 5.70
CA TRP A 97 -6.26 -1.57 5.12
C TRP A 97 -7.52 -1.23 5.89
N SER A 98 -7.97 0.01 5.73
CA SER A 98 -9.27 0.50 6.17
C SER A 98 -9.89 1.38 5.10
N GLY A 99 -11.22 1.36 5.00
CA GLY A 99 -11.95 2.08 3.97
C GLY A 99 -13.25 2.67 4.49
N SER A 100 -13.65 3.78 3.87
CA SER A 100 -14.96 4.40 4.03
C SER A 100 -15.58 4.68 2.67
N TRP A 101 -16.89 4.49 2.56
CA TRP A 101 -17.67 4.72 1.34
C TRP A 101 -18.94 5.49 1.67
N SER A 102 -19.13 6.62 0.98
CA SER A 102 -20.40 7.33 0.96
C SER A 102 -21.23 6.81 -0.21
N LEU A 103 -22.45 6.38 0.06
CA LEU A 103 -23.45 5.98 -0.93
C LEU A 103 -24.57 7.03 -0.99
N MET A 104 -25.44 6.90 -2.00
CA MET A 104 -26.65 7.73 -2.09
C MET A 104 -27.49 7.67 -0.81
N LYS A 105 -28.20 8.77 -0.53
CA LYS A 105 -29.07 8.95 0.66
C LYS A 105 -28.29 8.94 1.98
N ASP A 106 -27.13 9.58 2.00
CA ASP A 106 -26.29 9.78 3.19
C ASP A 106 -25.84 8.48 3.91
N ARG A 107 -25.92 7.34 3.21
CA ARG A 107 -25.48 6.06 3.78
C ARG A 107 -23.97 5.99 3.75
N LYS A 108 -23.38 5.69 4.90
CA LYS A 108 -21.94 5.47 5.05
C LYS A 108 -21.64 4.02 5.42
N LEU A 109 -20.67 3.46 4.70
CA LEU A 109 -20.12 2.15 4.97
C LEU A 109 -18.65 2.30 5.34
N GLU A 110 -18.20 1.45 6.26
CA GLU A 110 -16.82 1.38 6.68
C GLU A 110 -16.43 -0.09 6.76
N ASN A 111 -15.19 -0.40 6.42
CA ASN A 111 -14.64 -1.73 6.54
C ASN A 111 -13.12 -1.66 6.73
N ARG A 112 -12.53 -2.76 7.18
CA ARG A 112 -11.09 -2.93 7.32
C ARG A 112 -10.75 -4.40 7.15
N GLY A 113 -9.51 -4.69 6.80
CA GLY A 113 -9.09 -6.05 6.58
C GLY A 113 -7.59 -6.19 6.36
N VAL A 114 -7.21 -7.42 6.03
CA VAL A 114 -5.84 -7.79 5.67
C VAL A 114 -5.88 -8.52 4.34
N ALA A 115 -4.93 -8.20 3.46
CA ALA A 115 -4.83 -8.85 2.17
C ALA A 115 -3.38 -8.99 1.71
N ASP A 116 -3.16 -9.94 0.81
CA ASP A 116 -1.94 -10.06 0.03
C ASP A 116 -2.22 -9.59 -1.40
N LEU A 117 -1.56 -8.51 -1.81
CA LEU A 117 -1.57 -8.01 -3.17
C LEU A 117 -0.45 -8.69 -3.96
N VAL A 118 -0.79 -9.42 -5.03
CA VAL A 118 0.17 -10.16 -5.84
C VAL A 118 0.41 -9.44 -7.15
N PHE A 119 1.65 -9.06 -7.38
CA PHE A 119 2.11 -8.40 -8.59
C PHE A 119 2.91 -9.37 -9.45
N HIS A 120 2.71 -9.33 -10.76
CA HIS A 120 3.60 -9.99 -11.70
C HIS A 120 4.91 -9.20 -11.80
N LYS A 121 6.05 -9.85 -11.54
CA LYS A 121 7.33 -9.16 -11.30
C LYS A 121 7.82 -8.29 -12.46
N GLU A 122 7.66 -8.75 -13.71
CA GLU A 122 8.17 -8.02 -14.88
C GLU A 122 7.26 -6.85 -15.29
N THR A 123 5.95 -7.05 -15.23
CA THR A 123 4.97 -6.05 -15.67
C THR A 123 4.51 -5.13 -14.56
N MET A 124 4.76 -5.53 -13.31
CA MET A 124 4.25 -4.93 -12.08
C MET A 124 2.72 -4.71 -12.05
N LYS A 125 1.96 -5.46 -12.85
CA LYS A 125 0.51 -5.47 -12.78
C LYS A 125 0.03 -6.29 -11.58
N LEU A 126 -0.99 -5.78 -10.88
CA LEU A 126 -1.71 -6.52 -9.85
C LEU A 126 -2.51 -7.66 -10.50
N THR A 127 -2.16 -8.89 -10.16
CA THR A 127 -2.75 -10.11 -10.73
C THR A 127 -3.82 -10.70 -9.83
N TYR A 128 -3.56 -10.76 -8.52
CA TYR A 128 -4.46 -11.36 -7.53
C TYR A 128 -4.48 -10.57 -6.24
N ILE A 129 -5.61 -10.69 -5.53
CA ILE A 129 -5.79 -10.19 -4.17
C ILE A 129 -6.28 -11.38 -3.34
N TYR A 130 -5.49 -11.82 -2.37
CA TYR A 130 -5.91 -12.84 -1.41
C TYR A 130 -6.34 -12.18 -0.10
N GLY A 131 -7.41 -12.68 0.52
CA GLY A 131 -7.95 -12.12 1.77
C GLY A 131 -9.03 -11.06 1.54
N ASP A 132 -9.10 -10.08 2.42
CA ASP A 132 -10.14 -9.04 2.39
C ASP A 132 -9.81 -8.00 1.32
N ASN A 133 -10.53 -8.00 0.19
CA ASN A 133 -10.21 -7.10 -0.92
C ASN A 133 -10.55 -5.62 -0.59
N PRO A 134 -9.55 -4.71 -0.55
CA PRO A 134 -9.79 -3.29 -0.25
C PRO A 134 -10.59 -2.55 -1.33
N PHE A 135 -10.64 -3.09 -2.55
CA PHE A 135 -11.31 -2.48 -3.71
C PHE A 135 -12.72 -3.03 -3.92
N THR A 136 -13.29 -3.69 -2.91
CA THR A 136 -14.68 -4.13 -2.89
C THR A 136 -15.49 -3.31 -1.90
N VAL A 137 -16.55 -2.67 -2.36
CA VAL A 137 -17.49 -1.97 -1.47
C VAL A 137 -18.16 -3.03 -0.57
N PRO A 138 -18.10 -2.90 0.76
CA PRO A 138 -18.74 -3.84 1.68
C PRO A 138 -20.26 -3.84 1.46
N SER A 139 -20.91 -4.96 1.76
CA SER A 139 -22.37 -5.01 1.83
C SER A 139 -22.82 -4.68 3.27
N GLU A 140 -24.04 -4.18 3.47
CA GLU A 140 -24.54 -3.89 4.83
C GLU A 140 -24.50 -5.13 5.77
N LYS A 141 -24.54 -6.35 5.20
CA LYS A 141 -24.42 -7.61 5.96
C LYS A 141 -23.00 -7.91 6.46
N SER A 142 -21.95 -7.37 5.85
CA SER A 142 -20.57 -7.68 6.25
C SER A 142 -20.18 -7.05 7.59
N ARG A 143 -21.00 -6.15 8.16
CA ARG A 143 -20.84 -5.59 9.52
C ARG A 143 -20.97 -6.63 10.64
N SER A 144 -21.59 -7.79 10.39
CA SER A 144 -21.92 -8.77 11.44
C SER A 144 -20.77 -9.72 11.83
N ASN A 145 -19.68 -9.78 11.06
CA ASN A 145 -18.63 -10.80 11.25
C ASN A 145 -17.33 -10.25 11.84
N SER A 146 -17.31 -9.01 12.35
CA SER A 146 -16.20 -8.53 13.16
C SER A 146 -16.26 -9.18 14.54
N PHE A 147 -15.60 -10.34 14.65
CA PHE A 147 -15.15 -11.10 15.84
C PHE A 147 -16.00 -10.98 17.14
N PRO A 148 -16.47 -12.10 17.72
CA PRO A 148 -17.10 -12.07 19.03
C PRO A 148 -16.10 -11.53 20.05
N VAL A 149 -16.51 -10.50 20.78
CA VAL A 149 -15.86 -10.07 22.02
C VAL A 149 -15.93 -11.26 22.97
N MET A 150 -14.80 -11.93 23.20
CA MET A 150 -14.69 -12.86 24.33
C MET A 150 -14.70 -12.01 25.60
N GLU A 151 -15.87 -11.93 26.23
CA GLU A 151 -15.97 -11.51 27.62
C GLU A 151 -15.34 -12.61 28.49
N HIS A 152 -14.34 -12.23 29.28
CA HIS A 152 -13.76 -13.04 30.36
C HIS A 152 -14.31 -12.56 31.70
#